data_AF-A0A916W6M9-F1
#
_entry.id   AF-A0A916W6M9-F1
#
_cell.length_a   1.000
_cell.length_b   1.000
_cell.length_c   1.000
_cell.angle_alpha   90.00
_cell.angle_beta   90.00
_cell.angle_gamma   90.00
#
_symmetry.space_group_name_H-M   'P 1'
#
loop_
_entity.id
_entity.type
_entity.pdbx_description
1 polymer ?
#
loop_
_entity_poly.entity_id
_entity_poly.type
_entity_poly.pdbx_seq_one_letter_code
_entity_poly.pdbx_strand_id
1 'polypeptide(L)' 'MIASGLNDIGVYDANDMASIRGAVEAVCAELGITKDDQMSRERIASNIMRSWEVGHRTPLGLVKAGLDSFL' A
#
# COMPACT_ATOMS: atom_id res chain seq x y z
N MET A 1 12.68 5.01 14.47
CA MET A 1 13.31 3.86 13.80
C MET A 1 12.57 3.70 12.48
N ILE A 2 13.08 4.30 11.41
CA ILE A 2 12.41 4.29 10.10
C ILE A 2 12.85 3.00 9.44
N ALA A 3 11.91 2.16 9.00
CA ALA A 3 12.20 0.86 8.43
C ALA A 3 13.12 1.00 7.21
N SER A 4 14.41 0.75 7.41
CA SER A 4 15.48 0.81 6.40
C SER A 4 15.41 -0.34 5.37
N GLY A 5 14.21 -0.86 5.07
CA GLY A 5 14.00 -2.03 4.21
C GLY A 5 13.46 -1.74 2.82
N LEU A 6 13.14 -0.48 2.48
CA LEU A 6 12.51 -0.13 1.19
C LEU A 6 13.50 0.35 0.11
N ASN A 7 14.81 0.23 0.35
CA ASN A 7 15.82 0.95 -0.45
C ASN A 7 16.50 0.14 -1.57
N ASP A 8 16.02 -1.06 -1.92
CA ASP A 8 16.72 -1.95 -2.87
C ASP A 8 15.89 -2.46 -4.08
N ILE A 9 14.80 -1.78 -4.44
CA ILE A 9 14.07 -2.05 -5.70
C ILE A 9 13.80 -0.72 -6.41
N GLY A 10 14.79 -0.22 -7.15
CA GLY A 10 14.72 1.07 -7.83
C GLY A 10 13.77 1.11 -9.05
N VAL A 11 12.44 1.15 -8.83
CA VAL A 11 11.44 1.16 -9.93
C VAL A 11 10.33 2.22 -9.79
N TYR A 12 10.21 2.92 -8.66
CA TYR A 12 9.16 3.92 -8.47
C TYR A 12 9.71 5.34 -8.57
N ASP A 13 9.11 6.17 -9.43
CA ASP A 13 9.38 7.60 -9.44
C ASP A 13 8.61 8.33 -8.30
N ALA A 14 8.86 9.63 -8.14
CA ALA A 14 8.19 10.42 -7.09
C ALA A 14 6.66 10.48 -7.26
N ASN A 15 6.16 10.39 -8.49
CA ASN A 15 4.74 10.39 -8.81
C ASN A 15 4.10 9.02 -8.53
N ASP A 16 4.81 7.93 -8.80
CA ASP A 16 4.42 6.58 -8.39
C ASP A 16 4.31 6.49 -6.87
N MET A 17 5.30 7.00 -6.15
CA MET A 17 5.29 7.00 -4.68
C MET A 17 4.13 7.85 -4.11
N ALA A 18 3.81 8.98 -4.73
CA ALA A 18 2.65 9.80 -4.34
C ALA A 18 1.33 9.07 -4.60
N SER A 19 1.23 8.36 -5.73
CA SER A 19 0.04 7.58 -6.11
C SER A 19 -0.16 6.36 -5.21
N ILE A 20 0.91 5.63 -4.91
CA ILE A 20 0.92 4.50 -3.97
C ILE A 20 0.49 4.97 -2.60
N ARG A 21 1.03 6.10 -2.11
CA ARG A 21 0.64 6.66 -0.82
C ARG A 21 -0.84 7.05 -0.78
N GLY A 22 -1.35 7.67 -1.84
CA GLY A 22 -2.77 8.00 -1.96
C GLY A 22 -3.66 6.76 -1.93
N ALA A 23 -3.26 5.69 -2.64
CA ALA A 23 -3.95 4.42 -2.64
C ALA A 23 -3.97 3.75 -1.26
N VAL A 24 -2.84 3.77 -0.54
CA VAL A 24 -2.75 3.23 0.83
C VAL A 24 -3.71 3.96 1.77
N GLU A 25 -3.75 5.29 1.75
CA GLU A 25 -4.67 6.05 2.60
C GLU A 25 -6.13 5.78 2.25
N ALA A 26 -6.47 5.70 0.96
CA ALA A 26 -7.82 5.39 0.52
C ALA A 26 -8.26 4.00 0.99
N VAL A 27 -7.43 2.97 0.79
CA VAL A 27 -7.74 1.60 1.24
C VAL A 27 -7.84 1.52 2.76
N CYS A 28 -6.97 2.22 3.51
CA CYS A 28 -7.09 2.27 4.97
C CYS A 28 -8.40 2.91 5.42
N ALA A 29 -8.85 3.99 4.75
CA ALA A 29 -10.12 4.63 5.05
C ALA A 29 -11.33 3.71 4.78
N GLU A 30 -11.33 3.00 3.65
CA GLU A 30 -12.38 2.05 3.29
C GLU A 30 -12.44 0.84 4.23
N LEU A 31 -11.28 0.38 4.74
CA LEU A 31 -11.19 -0.72 5.69
C LEU A 31 -11.37 -0.29 7.16
N GLY A 32 -11.61 0.99 7.42
CA GLY A 32 -11.79 1.54 8.78
C GLY A 32 -10.52 1.52 9.64
N ILE A 33 -9.34 1.48 9.02
CA ILE A 33 -8.05 1.39 9.70
C ILE A 33 -7.60 2.78 10.13
N THR A 34 -7.45 2.94 11.43
CA THR A 34 -7.02 4.20 12.02
C THR A 34 -5.53 4.46 11.78
N LYS A 35 -5.10 5.71 11.94
CA LYS A 35 -3.68 6.07 11.80
C LYS A 35 -2.79 5.43 12.88
N ASP A 36 -3.37 5.04 14.01
CA ASP A 36 -2.68 4.42 15.12
C ASP A 36 -2.41 2.92 14.90
N ASP A 37 -3.15 2.27 13.98
CA ASP A 37 -2.91 0.88 13.60
C ASP A 37 -1.80 0.78 12.55
N GLN A 38 -0.59 1.07 13.01
CA GLN A 38 0.61 1.10 12.19
C GLN A 38 0.91 -0.27 11.55
N MET A 39 0.59 -1.36 12.26
CA MET A 39 0.82 -2.72 11.78
C MET A 39 -0.06 -3.06 10.58
N SER A 40 -1.35 -2.75 10.64
CA SER A 40 -2.26 -2.99 9.52
C SER A 40 -1.93 -2.09 8.32
N ARG A 41 -1.53 -0.84 8.58
CA ARG A 41 -1.13 0.11 7.52
C ARG A 41 0.12 -0.35 6.76
N GLU A 42 1.14 -0.87 7.46
CA GLU A 42 2.35 -1.40 6.84
C GLU A 42 2.08 -2.66 5.99
N ARG A 43 1.20 -3.54 6.47
CA ARG A 43 0.74 -4.72 5.73
C ARG A 43 0.01 -4.33 4.44
N ILE A 44 -0.90 -3.37 4.51
CA ILE A 44 -1.62 -2.87 3.33
C ILE A 44 -0.68 -2.20 2.34
N ALA A 45 0.25 -1.38 2.81
CA ALA A 45 1.25 -0.75 1.94
C ALA A 45 2.06 -1.80 1.17
N SER A 46 2.49 -2.86 1.84
CA SER A 46 3.24 -3.96 1.22
C SER A 46 2.44 -4.68 0.14
N ASN A 47 1.14 -4.95 0.39
CA ASN A 47 0.27 -5.60 -0.59
C ASN A 47 -0.08 -4.68 -1.77
N ILE A 48 -0.31 -3.39 -1.51
CA ILE A 48 -0.56 -2.40 -2.56
C ILE A 48 0.66 -2.26 -3.46
N MET A 49 1.86 -2.18 -2.90
CA MET A 49 3.10 -2.16 -3.68
C MET A 49 3.23 -3.40 -4.57
N ARG A 50 3.01 -4.60 -4.02
CA ARG A 50 3.02 -5.85 -4.80
C ARG A 50 1.97 -5.85 -5.92
N SER A 51 0.76 -5.34 -5.66
CA SER A 51 -0.29 -5.18 -6.69
C SER A 51 0.12 -4.18 -7.77
N TRP A 52 0.85 -3.13 -7.38
CA TRP A 52 1.36 -2.09 -8.28
C TRP A 52 2.40 -2.63 -9.27
N GLU A 53 3.30 -3.52 -8.80
CA GLU A 53 4.33 -4.19 -9.60
C GLU A 53 3.72 -5.11 -10.66
N VAL A 54 2.63 -5.80 -10.30
CA VAL A 54 1.91 -6.72 -11.21
C VAL A 54 0.98 -5.96 -12.18
N GLY A 55 0.90 -4.62 -12.07
CA GLY A 55 0.10 -3.76 -12.95
C GLY A 55 -1.37 -3.64 -12.57
N HIS A 56 -1.78 -4.18 -11.42
CA HIS A 56 -3.13 -4.08 -10.89
C HIS A 56 -3.33 -2.77 -10.12
N ARG A 57 -3.34 -1.66 -10.87
CA ARG A 57 -3.41 -0.27 -10.35
C ARG A 57 -4.84 0.28 -10.27
N THR A 58 -5.85 -0.54 -10.51
CA THR A 58 -7.25 -0.09 -10.48
C THR A 58 -7.72 0.04 -9.03
N PRO A 59 -8.61 1.00 -8.70
CA PRO A 59 -9.11 1.19 -7.34
C PRO A 59 -9.65 -0.10 -6.70
N LEU A 60 -10.42 -0.89 -7.45
CA LEU A 60 -10.95 -2.18 -6.98
C LEU A 60 -9.85 -3.24 -6.78
N GLY A 61 -8.83 -3.27 -7.64
CA GLY A 61 -7.69 -4.17 -7.48
C GLY A 61 -6.89 -3.87 -6.21
N LEU A 62 -6.76 -2.59 -5.87
CA LEU A 62 -6.03 -2.12 -4.69
C LEU A 62 -6.78 -2.40 -3.38
N VAL A 63 -8.10 -2.17 -3.35
CA VAL A 63 -8.94 -2.54 -2.20
C VAL A 63 -8.91 -4.05 -1.98
N LYS A 64 -8.99 -4.85 -3.06
CA LYS A 64 -8.88 -6.30 -2.98
C LYS A 64 -7.53 -6.74 -2.40
N ALA A 65 -6.42 -6.15 -2.85
CA ALA A 65 -5.09 -6.45 -2.31
C ALA A 65 -4.97 -6.09 -0.81
N GLY A 66 -5.62 -5.01 -0.38
CA GLY A 66 -5.73 -4.65 1.04
C GLY A 66 -6.53 -5.68 1.85
N LEU A 67 -7.67 -6.14 1.33
CA LEU A 67 -8.50 -7.18 1.96
C LEU A 67 -7.79 -8.53 2.07
N ASP A 68 -7.05 -8.93 1.03
CA ASP A 68 -6.23 -10.15 1.04
C ASP A 68 -5.14 -10.11 2.14
N SER A 69 -4.87 -8.95 2.75
CA SER A 69 -3.97 -8.82 3.90
C SER A 69 -4.59 -9.18 5.26
N PHE A 70 -5.92 -9.25 5.33
CA PHE A 70 -6.67 -9.53 6.57
C PHE A 70 -6.98 -11.02 6.76
N LEU A 71 -6.95 -11.80 5.67
CA LEU A 71 -7.15 -13.24 5.66
C LEU A 71 -5.83 -13.99 5.89
#